data_AF-A0A942P4J9-F1
#
_entry.id   AF-A0A942P4J9-F1
#
_cell.length_a   1.000
_cell.length_b   1.000
_cell.length_c   1.000
_cell.angle_alpha   90.00
_cell.angle_beta   90.00
_cell.angle_gamma   90.00
#
_symmetry.space_group_name_H-M   'P 1'
#
loop_
_entity.id
_entity.type
_entity.pdbx_description
1 polymer ?
#
loop_
_entity_poly.entity_id
_entity_poly.type
_entity_poly.pdbx_seq_one_letter_code
_entity_poly.pdbx_strand_id
1 'polypeptide(L)'
;NQGVAGGKGDQGKPGGSATSDNYNGSGGGGKGSGPRVTRGDRTITNNYYFFSGDLDRATINAIVKVSPEGKGTFVGFGAGSTTQGRDYANAITTYLKSMQFNKADHESTVTVQFKFNVSN
;
A
#
# COMPACT_ATOMS: atom_id res chain seq x y z
N ASN A 1 -8.35 -31.19 -35.38
CA ASN A 1 -9.78 -31.04 -35.05
C ASN A 1 -9.90 -30.65 -33.58
N GLN A 2 -10.26 -29.38 -33.30
CA GLN A 2 -10.73 -28.76 -32.02
C GLN A 2 -9.76 -28.81 -30.80
N GLY A 3 -9.62 -27.83 -29.91
CA GLY A 3 -10.34 -26.59 -29.58
C GLY A 3 -9.67 -25.94 -28.34
N VAL A 4 -9.99 -24.68 -28.08
CA VAL A 4 -9.28 -23.67 -27.25
C VAL A 4 -9.63 -23.74 -25.75
N ALA A 5 -8.66 -23.48 -24.85
CA ALA A 5 -8.80 -22.80 -23.53
C ALA A 5 -7.40 -22.78 -22.87
N GLY A 6 -6.82 -21.71 -22.33
CA GLY A 6 -7.27 -20.39 -21.91
C GLY A 6 -6.29 -19.99 -20.80
N GLY A 7 -5.51 -18.92 -20.98
CA GLY A 7 -4.58 -18.45 -19.94
C GLY A 7 -5.32 -17.98 -18.69
N LYS A 8 -4.56 -17.63 -17.63
CA LYS A 8 -4.77 -16.45 -16.76
C LYS A 8 -4.18 -16.65 -15.36
N GLY A 9 -3.19 -15.83 -15.05
CA GLY A 9 -3.03 -15.20 -13.74
C GLY A 9 -2.21 -15.98 -12.72
N ASP A 10 -0.89 -15.75 -12.74
CA ASP A 10 -0.08 -15.77 -11.51
C ASP A 10 -0.48 -14.57 -10.63
N GLN A 11 -1.73 -14.56 -10.19
CA GLN A 11 -2.28 -13.59 -9.27
C GLN A 11 -1.84 -14.03 -7.88
N GLY A 12 -0.67 -13.56 -7.46
CA GLY A 12 -0.14 -13.58 -6.08
C GLY A 12 -0.46 -14.84 -5.28
N LYS A 13 0.52 -15.76 -5.19
CA LYS A 13 0.43 -16.99 -4.39
C LYS A 13 -0.40 -16.79 -3.10
N PRO A 14 -1.47 -17.58 -2.86
CA PRO A 14 -2.20 -17.57 -1.60
C PRO A 14 -1.32 -18.25 -0.54
N GLY A 15 -0.48 -17.45 0.11
CA GLY A 15 0.48 -17.97 1.09
C GLY A 15 1.24 -16.91 1.88
N GLY A 16 0.88 -15.63 1.75
CA GLY A 16 1.39 -14.60 2.64
C GLY A 16 0.76 -14.78 4.02
N SER A 17 1.43 -15.55 4.88
CA SER A 17 1.04 -15.70 6.29
C SER A 17 0.73 -14.32 6.85
N ALA A 18 -0.43 -14.16 7.52
CA ALA A 18 -0.84 -12.92 8.18
C ALA A 18 0.09 -12.48 9.33
N THR A 19 1.21 -13.18 9.50
CA THR A 19 2.28 -13.01 10.47
C THR A 19 3.62 -12.70 9.81
N SER A 20 3.64 -12.23 8.56
CA SER A 20 4.90 -11.91 7.86
C SER A 20 5.59 -10.70 8.50
N ASP A 21 6.36 -10.98 9.55
CA ASP A 21 7.43 -10.18 10.16
C ASP A 21 8.60 -9.98 9.18
N ASN A 22 8.31 -9.60 7.93
CA ASN A 22 9.34 -9.44 6.92
C ASN A 22 9.33 -8.03 6.36
N TYR A 23 9.77 -7.08 7.17
CA TYR A 23 10.56 -5.95 6.69
C TYR A 23 11.50 -5.49 7.82
N ASN A 24 12.75 -5.97 7.74
CA ASN A 24 13.86 -5.52 8.57
C ASN A 24 14.29 -4.11 8.14
N GLY A 25 13.48 -3.12 8.50
CA GLY A 25 13.79 -1.70 8.37
C GLY A 25 13.86 -1.10 9.77
N SER A 26 15.08 -1.00 10.31
CA SER A 26 15.37 -0.34 11.58
C SER A 26 14.77 1.07 11.60
N GLY A 27 13.77 1.28 12.46
CA GLY A 27 13.11 2.58 12.61
C GLY A 27 12.02 2.57 13.66
N GLY A 28 12.40 2.50 14.94
CA GLY A 28 11.61 2.98 16.09
C GLY A 28 10.36 2.18 16.45
N GLY A 29 10.41 1.53 17.61
CA GLY A 29 9.34 0.66 18.12
C GLY A 29 7.93 1.30 18.14
N GLY A 30 7.02 0.62 17.47
CA GLY A 30 5.58 0.81 17.59
C GLY A 30 4.90 -0.34 16.89
N LYS A 31 4.28 -1.25 17.65
CA LYS A 31 3.47 -2.37 17.12
C LYS A 31 2.30 -1.79 16.31
N GLY A 32 2.54 -1.49 15.03
CA GLY A 32 1.56 -0.91 14.13
C GLY A 32 1.78 -1.49 12.73
N SER A 33 0.77 -2.17 12.21
CA SER A 33 0.71 -2.65 10.82
C SER A 33 0.97 -1.46 9.87
N GLY A 34 2.20 -1.33 9.37
CA GLY A 34 2.57 -0.33 8.37
C GLY A 34 1.73 -0.44 7.09
N PRO A 35 1.87 0.51 6.16
CA PRO A 35 1.13 0.49 4.92
C PRO A 35 1.39 -0.81 4.15
N ARG A 36 0.32 -1.45 3.65
CA ARG A 36 0.43 -2.70 2.89
C ARG A 36 -0.40 -2.65 1.61
N VAL A 37 0.12 -3.22 0.53
CA VAL A 37 -0.64 -3.38 -0.71
C VAL A 37 -1.69 -4.48 -0.50
N THR A 38 -2.96 -4.16 -0.71
CA THR A 38 -4.09 -5.11 -0.59
C THR A 38 -4.63 -5.56 -1.94
N ARG A 39 -4.35 -4.80 -3.00
CA ARG A 39 -4.73 -5.14 -4.38
C ARG A 39 -3.70 -4.59 -5.36
N GLY A 40 -3.32 -5.40 -6.34
CA GLY A 40 -2.39 -5.03 -7.40
C GLY A 40 -1.21 -5.99 -7.50
N ASP A 41 -0.30 -5.67 -8.41
CA ASP A 41 0.92 -6.42 -8.75
C ASP A 41 2.19 -5.83 -8.10
N ARG A 42 2.05 -4.71 -7.37
CA ARG A 42 3.17 -4.02 -6.71
C ARG A 42 3.32 -4.40 -5.24
N THR A 43 4.56 -4.34 -4.78
CA THR A 43 4.95 -4.53 -3.38
C THR A 43 5.72 -3.32 -2.92
N ILE A 44 5.63 -3.00 -1.62
CA ILE A 44 6.38 -1.90 -1.01
C ILE A 44 7.78 -2.44 -0.69
N THR A 45 8.81 -1.80 -1.26
CA THR A 45 10.22 -2.19 -1.09
C THR A 45 10.96 -1.27 -0.11
N ASN A 46 10.44 -0.09 0.15
CA ASN A 46 10.91 0.77 1.22
C ASN A 46 9.74 1.60 1.73
N ASN A 47 9.59 1.69 3.04
CA ASN A 47 8.65 2.60 3.67
C ASN A 47 9.31 3.28 4.87
N TYR A 48 9.63 4.56 4.71
CA TYR A 48 9.82 5.39 5.89
C TYR A 48 8.46 5.88 6.36
N TYR A 49 7.75 5.00 7.08
CA TYR A 49 6.47 5.32 7.70
C TYR A 49 6.71 5.94 9.07
N PHE A 50 6.73 7.26 9.14
CA PHE A 50 6.72 7.99 10.40
C PHE A 50 5.37 8.68 10.55
N PHE A 51 4.57 8.21 11.51
CA PHE A 51 3.32 8.85 11.86
C PHE A 51 3.61 9.99 12.85
N SER A 52 3.58 11.22 12.36
CA SER A 52 3.54 12.42 13.19
C SER A 52 2.32 13.25 12.81
N GLY A 53 1.21 13.04 13.50
CA GLY A 53 0.03 13.88 13.30
C GLY A 53 -1.08 13.53 14.27
N ASP A 54 -1.90 14.53 14.57
CA ASP A 54 -3.10 14.42 15.40
C ASP A 54 -4.28 13.84 14.60
N LEU A 55 -4.02 12.88 13.70
CA LEU A 55 -5.07 12.22 12.94
C LEU A 55 -5.67 11.09 13.78
N ASP A 56 -7.00 11.07 13.86
CA ASP A 56 -7.73 10.00 14.52
C ASP A 56 -7.42 8.61 13.93
N ARG A 57 -7.75 7.58 14.70
CA ARG A 57 -7.67 6.20 14.20
C ARG A 57 -8.56 6.04 12.98
N ALA A 58 -7.95 5.67 11.86
CA ALA A 58 -8.65 5.41 10.60
C ALA A 58 -7.97 4.28 9.83
N THR A 59 -8.75 3.51 9.08
CA THR A 59 -8.22 2.59 8.06
C THR A 59 -8.55 3.16 6.70
N ILE A 60 -7.53 3.50 5.92
CA ILE A 60 -7.69 4.10 4.60
C ILE A 60 -7.17 3.15 3.55
N ASN A 61 -8.00 2.77 2.59
CA ASN A 61 -7.56 2.05 1.40
C ASN A 61 -7.29 3.08 0.30
N ALA A 62 -6.06 3.53 0.16
CA ALA A 62 -5.69 4.51 -0.87
C ALA A 62 -5.50 3.82 -2.22
N ILE A 63 -6.09 4.40 -3.26
CA ILE A 63 -5.80 4.08 -4.66
C ILE A 63 -4.53 4.84 -5.03
N VAL A 64 -3.49 4.11 -5.43
CA VAL A 64 -2.17 4.65 -5.73
C VAL A 64 -1.79 4.22 -7.14
N LYS A 65 -1.43 5.19 -7.98
CA LYS A 65 -0.79 4.93 -9.27
C LYS A 65 0.72 4.82 -9.05
N VAL A 66 1.32 3.74 -9.50
CA VAL A 66 2.74 3.44 -9.34
C VAL A 66 3.41 3.49 -10.70
N SER A 67 4.45 4.31 -10.83
CA SER A 67 5.26 4.41 -12.05
C SER A 67 6.17 3.19 -12.25
N PRO A 68 6.74 2.99 -13.45
CA PRO A 68 7.72 1.92 -13.70
C PRO A 68 8.92 1.96 -12.74
N GLU A 69 9.32 3.16 -12.31
CA GLU A 69 10.40 3.41 -11.36
C GLU A 69 10.02 3.10 -9.90
N GLY A 70 8.76 2.72 -9.65
CA GLY A 70 8.24 2.37 -8.34
C GLY A 70 7.86 3.60 -7.49
N LYS A 71 7.57 4.75 -8.11
CA LYS A 71 7.07 5.94 -7.42
C LYS A 71 5.55 5.92 -7.35
N GLY A 72 4.99 6.07 -6.15
CA GLY A 72 3.56 6.08 -5.92
C GLY A 72 2.98 7.49 -5.94
N THR A 73 1.80 7.65 -6.55
CA THR A 73 1.02 8.88 -6.57
C THR A 73 -0.39 8.58 -6.07
N PHE A 74 -0.87 9.34 -5.10
CA PHE A 74 -2.24 9.20 -4.59
C PHE A 74 -3.25 9.61 -5.66
N VAL A 75 -4.24 8.75 -5.90
CA VAL A 75 -5.32 8.99 -6.89
C VAL A 75 -6.66 9.23 -6.18
N GLY A 76 -6.91 8.54 -5.07
CA GLY A 76 -8.15 8.68 -4.34
C GLY A 76 -8.35 7.63 -3.26
N PHE A 77 -9.53 7.65 -2.67
CA PHE A 77 -9.94 6.70 -1.64
C PHE A 77 -10.68 5.51 -2.26
N GLY A 78 -10.19 4.32 -2.00
CA GLY A 78 -10.84 3.06 -2.34
C GLY A 78 -11.91 2.67 -1.34
N ALA A 79 -12.72 1.69 -1.75
CA ALA A 79 -13.76 1.09 -0.92
C ALA A 79 -13.19 0.51 0.40
N GLY A 80 -13.98 0.56 1.47
CA GLY A 80 -13.56 0.09 2.79
C GLY A 80 -12.64 1.05 3.56
N SER A 81 -12.46 2.28 3.07
CA SER A 81 -11.86 3.36 3.87
C SER A 81 -12.85 3.81 4.93
N THR A 82 -12.41 3.99 6.17
CA THR A 82 -13.26 4.45 7.28
C THR A 82 -13.60 5.94 7.18
N THR A 83 -12.77 6.71 6.45
CA THR A 83 -13.01 8.11 6.13
C THR A 83 -12.35 8.47 4.79
N GLN A 84 -12.78 9.58 4.20
CA GLN A 84 -12.23 10.15 2.96
C GLN A 84 -11.79 11.61 3.19
N GLY A 85 -11.44 11.96 4.43
CA GLY A 85 -11.04 13.31 4.81
C GLY A 85 -9.77 13.79 4.10
N ARG A 86 -9.72 15.09 3.80
CA ARG A 86 -8.59 15.71 3.07
C ARG A 86 -7.27 15.59 3.83
N ASP A 87 -7.30 15.61 5.16
CA ASP A 87 -6.08 15.52 5.97
C ASP A 87 -5.39 14.16 5.80
N TYR A 88 -6.18 13.07 5.69
CA TYR A 88 -5.66 11.75 5.38
C TYR A 88 -5.09 11.67 3.96
N ALA A 89 -5.70 12.34 2.97
CA ALA A 89 -5.15 12.41 1.62
C ALA A 89 -3.79 13.14 1.59
N ASN A 90 -3.66 14.24 2.32
CA ASN A 90 -2.42 14.99 2.46
C ASN A 90 -1.33 14.16 3.14
N ALA A 91 -1.68 13.44 4.21
CA ALA A 91 -0.76 12.54 4.92
C ALA A 91 -0.28 11.41 4.00
N ILE A 92 -1.20 10.72 3.31
CA ILE A 92 -0.86 9.64 2.37
C ILE A 92 0.04 10.15 1.24
N THR A 93 -0.28 11.30 0.66
CA THR A 93 0.55 11.92 -0.39
C THR A 93 1.97 12.20 0.10
N THR A 94 2.11 12.63 1.35
CA THR A 94 3.41 12.86 1.98
C THR A 94 4.16 11.54 2.20
N TYR A 95 3.49 10.49 2.66
CA TYR A 95 4.10 9.16 2.80
C TYR A 95 4.55 8.58 1.47
N LEU A 96 3.78 8.74 0.41
CA LEU A 96 4.15 8.25 -0.91
C LEU A 96 5.46 8.85 -1.43
N LYS A 97 5.88 10.03 -0.95
CA LYS A 97 7.18 10.62 -1.27
C LYS A 97 8.36 9.85 -0.66
N SER A 98 8.18 9.31 0.54
CA SER A 98 9.20 8.51 1.26
C SER A 98 9.06 7.01 1.06
N MET A 99 7.98 6.56 0.43
CA MET A 99 7.74 5.17 0.05
C MET A 99 8.32 4.84 -1.33
N GLN A 100 8.70 3.59 -1.50
CA GLN A 100 9.18 3.03 -2.75
C GLN A 100 8.49 1.69 -3.00
N PHE A 101 8.01 1.50 -4.21
CA PHE A 101 7.48 0.23 -4.70
C PHE A 101 8.54 -0.50 -5.53
N ASN A 102 8.32 -1.79 -5.77
CA ASN A 102 9.12 -2.54 -6.73
C ASN A 102 8.99 -1.93 -8.13
N LYS A 103 10.12 -1.91 -8.85
CA LYS A 103 10.15 -1.49 -10.25
C LYS A 103 9.43 -2.52 -11.12
N ALA A 104 8.83 -2.06 -12.22
CA ALA A 104 8.35 -2.91 -13.31
C ALA A 104 8.49 -2.17 -14.64
N ASP A 105 8.13 -2.84 -15.73
CA ASP A 105 8.16 -2.32 -17.10
C ASP A 105 6.91 -1.50 -17.50
N HIS A 106 5.93 -1.38 -16.61
CA HIS A 106 4.67 -0.68 -16.86
C HIS A 106 4.23 0.20 -15.68
N GLU A 107 3.19 0.99 -15.87
CA GLU A 107 2.47 1.67 -14.79
C GLU A 107 1.39 0.77 -14.21
N SER A 108 1.21 0.78 -12.88
CA SER A 108 0.17 0.00 -12.21
C SER A 108 -0.70 0.85 -11.29
N THR A 109 -1.97 0.48 -11.17
CA THR A 109 -2.85 1.05 -10.14
C THR A 109 -3.06 0.02 -9.04
N VAL A 110 -2.64 0.37 -7.82
CA VAL A 110 -2.71 -0.52 -6.66
C VAL A 110 -3.54 0.09 -5.54
N THR A 111 -4.05 -0.75 -4.65
CA THR A 111 -4.69 -0.31 -3.42
C THR A 111 -3.76 -0.56 -2.26
N VAL A 112 -3.45 0.49 -1.51
CA VAL A 112 -2.58 0.44 -0.33
C VAL A 112 -3.42 0.76 0.90
N GLN A 113 -3.45 -0.15 1.85
CA GLN A 113 -4.10 0.08 3.13
C GLN A 113 -3.14 0.78 4.09
N PHE A 114 -3.53 1.95 4.56
CA PHE A 114 -2.90 2.70 5.64
C PHE A 114 -3.76 2.56 6.90
N LYS A 115 -3.16 2.11 7.99
CA LYS A 115 -3.81 2.09 9.31
C LYS A 115 -3.23 3.21 10.15
N PHE A 116 -4.02 4.26 10.31
CA PHE A 116 -3.74 5.36 11.21
C PHE A 116 -4.07 4.90 12.63
N ASN A 117 -3.10 4.99 13.53
CA ASN A 117 -3.29 4.70 14.94
C ASN A 117 -3.18 6.00 15.72
N VAL A 118 -3.99 6.16 16.76
CA VAL A 118 -3.79 7.23 17.73
C VAL A 118 -2.52 6.91 18.51
N SER A 119 -1.51 7.76 18.40
CA SER A 119 -0.43 7.82 19.39
C SER A 119 -0.98 8.61 20.57
N ASN A 120 -1.50 7.91 21.59
CA ASN A 120 -1.81 8.53 22.88
C ASN A 120 -0.63 8.40 23.83
#